data_AF-A0A8S3YEP4-F1
#
_entry.id   AF-A0A8S3YEP4-F1
#
_cell.length_a   1.000
_cell.length_b   1.000
_cell.length_c   1.000
_cell.angle_alpha   90.00
_cell.angle_beta   90.00
_cell.angle_gamma   90.00
#
_symmetry.space_group_name_H-M   'P 1'
#
loop_
_entity.id
_entity.type
_entity.pdbx_description
1 polymer ?
#
loop_
_entity_poly.entity_id
_entity_poly.type
_entity_poly.pdbx_seq_one_letter_code
_entity_poly.pdbx_strand_id
1 'polypeptide(L)'
;MWSRGLMLVVVLVCVAIETSQAASEWNQATQDFIVKLHNDRRRQEGGCHINKLEYDQDLENQARQWAERCVFKHELKEGRGENLAWNTNKLSENELIKHAADAWFNEKQRYSYGQNSCGSSAACHYTQMVWGTTNKVGCYSTRCGQLSGAAPNAWYLVCFYTPKGNWNGEKPYEKGCSSPCLEGQTVDNGLCAGEPVQAKNQGPDEGDCDDEVGSCALWASNGQCETNPKYMKVHCLKSCKMCVSEEECEDLHSNCSVWAKSGQCQSNPSYMNHNCKKSCGKC
;
A
#
# COMPACT_ATOMS: atom_id res chain seq x y z
N MET A 1 56.64 -36.32 -56.71
CA MET A 1 55.66 -37.21 -56.04
C MET A 1 55.07 -36.43 -54.87
N TRP A 2 53.80 -36.04 -54.96
CA TRP A 2 53.13 -35.18 -54.00
C TRP A 2 52.48 -36.06 -52.92
N SER A 3 52.81 -35.86 -51.64
CA SER A 3 52.08 -36.48 -50.54
C SER A 3 51.17 -35.43 -49.92
N ARG A 4 49.86 -35.57 -50.15
CA ARG A 4 48.81 -34.70 -49.58
C ARG A 4 48.59 -35.11 -48.12
N GLY A 5 49.02 -34.28 -47.18
CA GLY A 5 48.66 -34.39 -45.78
C GLY A 5 47.18 -34.02 -45.59
N LEU A 6 46.38 -34.96 -45.09
CA LEU A 6 44.98 -34.77 -44.76
C LEU A 6 44.89 -33.98 -43.43
N MET A 7 44.52 -32.70 -43.48
CA MET A 7 44.21 -31.92 -42.27
C MET A 7 42.86 -32.40 -41.72
N LEU A 8 42.89 -33.11 -40.59
CA LEU A 8 41.71 -33.48 -39.81
C LEU A 8 41.19 -32.22 -39.10
N VAL A 9 40.13 -31.61 -39.63
CA VAL A 9 39.39 -30.53 -38.96
C VAL A 9 38.45 -31.17 -37.96
N VAL A 10 38.82 -31.13 -36.68
CA VAL A 10 37.92 -31.50 -35.57
C VAL A 10 36.95 -30.34 -35.36
N VAL A 11 35.73 -30.46 -35.88
CA VAL A 11 34.64 -29.51 -35.61
C VAL A 11 34.11 -29.82 -34.21
N LEU A 12 34.53 -29.03 -33.22
CA LEU A 12 33.92 -29.00 -31.89
C LEU A 12 32.51 -28.41 -32.02
N VAL A 13 31.50 -29.27 -32.07
CA VAL A 13 30.10 -28.86 -31.97
C VAL A 13 29.82 -28.56 -30.50
N CYS A 14 29.89 -27.27 -30.13
CA CYS A 14 29.33 -26.81 -28.87
C CYS A 14 27.81 -26.95 -28.94
N VAL A 15 27.26 -28.03 -28.39
CA VAL A 15 25.82 -28.10 -28.10
C VAL A 15 25.59 -27.17 -26.91
N ALA A 16 25.10 -25.96 -27.19
CA ALA A 16 24.56 -25.10 -26.15
C ALA A 16 23.36 -25.82 -25.55
N ILE A 17 23.52 -26.35 -24.33
CA ILE A 17 22.39 -26.83 -23.54
C ILE A 17 21.67 -25.56 -23.06
N GLU A 18 20.67 -25.11 -23.83
CA GLU A 18 19.71 -24.14 -23.34
C GLU A 18 18.94 -24.79 -22.20
N THR A 19 19.39 -24.56 -20.97
CA THR A 19 18.58 -24.87 -19.80
C THR A 19 17.35 -23.97 -19.86
N SER A 20 16.21 -24.52 -20.28
CA SER A 20 14.91 -23.85 -20.18
C SER A 20 14.53 -23.74 -18.71
N GLN A 21 15.10 -22.76 -18.01
CA GLN A 21 14.39 -22.17 -16.89
C GLN A 21 13.14 -21.55 -17.51
N ALA A 22 11.98 -22.14 -17.25
CA ALA A 22 10.71 -21.49 -17.53
C ALA A 22 10.81 -20.08 -16.93
N ALA A 23 10.74 -19.05 -17.78
CA ALA A 23 10.69 -17.69 -17.31
C ALA A 23 9.53 -17.59 -16.32
N SER A 24 9.74 -16.85 -15.21
CA SER A 24 8.68 -16.60 -14.23
C SER A 24 7.40 -16.19 -14.97
N GLU A 25 6.29 -16.89 -14.72
CA GLU A 25 4.99 -16.60 -15.33
C GLU A 25 4.37 -15.30 -14.81
N TRP A 26 5.03 -14.65 -13.84
CA TRP A 26 4.62 -13.40 -13.21
C TRP A 26 4.73 -12.22 -14.18
N ASN A 27 3.72 -12.08 -15.03
CA ASN A 27 3.61 -11.11 -16.11
C ASN A 27 2.29 -10.32 -16.01
N GLN A 28 2.05 -9.41 -16.95
CA GLN A 28 0.84 -8.58 -16.98
C GLN A 28 -0.47 -9.39 -16.88
N ALA A 29 -0.55 -10.58 -17.49
CA ALA A 29 -1.75 -11.41 -17.41
C ALA A 29 -2.02 -11.93 -15.99
N THR A 30 -0.97 -12.31 -15.25
CA THR A 30 -1.08 -12.68 -13.82
C THR A 30 -1.51 -11.50 -12.98
N GLN A 31 -0.95 -10.32 -13.23
CA GLN A 31 -1.30 -9.07 -12.54
C GLN A 31 -2.78 -8.70 -12.76
N ASP A 32 -3.22 -8.75 -14.02
CA ASP A 32 -4.60 -8.49 -14.41
C ASP A 32 -5.55 -9.52 -13.78
N PHE A 33 -5.15 -10.79 -13.71
CA PHE A 33 -5.93 -11.84 -13.07
C PHE A 33 -6.12 -11.59 -11.57
N ILE A 34 -5.06 -11.18 -10.85
CA ILE A 34 -5.12 -10.83 -9.43
C ILE A 34 -6.10 -9.66 -9.20
N VAL A 35 -5.94 -8.58 -9.96
CA VAL A 35 -6.80 -7.39 -9.85
C VAL A 35 -8.25 -7.73 -10.17
N LYS A 36 -8.48 -8.47 -11.26
CA LYS A 36 -9.82 -8.90 -11.66
C LYS A 36 -10.48 -9.71 -10.56
N LEU A 37 -9.78 -10.70 -10.00
CA LEU A 37 -10.31 -11.56 -8.95
C LEU A 37 -10.67 -10.77 -7.70
N HIS A 38 -9.80 -9.86 -7.24
CA HIS A 38 -10.10 -9.03 -6.08
C HIS A 38 -11.28 -8.10 -6.34
N ASN A 39 -11.32 -7.41 -7.48
CA ASN A 39 -12.41 -6.50 -7.81
C ASN A 39 -13.74 -7.23 -8.00
N ASP A 40 -13.74 -8.44 -8.56
CA ASP A 40 -14.94 -9.29 -8.64
C ASP A 40 -15.48 -9.65 -7.25
N ARG A 41 -14.62 -9.87 -6.26
CA ARG A 41 -15.00 -10.11 -4.86
C ARG A 41 -15.49 -8.85 -4.15
N ARG A 42 -14.82 -7.71 -4.35
CA ARG A 42 -15.22 -6.41 -3.79
C ARG A 42 -16.63 -6.00 -4.21
N ARG A 43 -17.00 -6.22 -5.48
CA ARG A 43 -18.34 -5.94 -6.00
C ARG A 43 -19.45 -6.74 -5.31
N GLN A 44 -19.14 -7.92 -4.76
CA GLN A 44 -20.12 -8.79 -4.11
C GLN A 44 -20.53 -8.32 -2.71
N GLU A 45 -19.85 -7.31 -2.16
CA GLU A 45 -20.11 -6.85 -0.80
C GLU A 45 -21.30 -5.89 -0.68
N GLY A 46 -21.62 -5.16 -1.75
CA GLY A 46 -22.70 -4.16 -1.73
C GLY A 46 -22.47 -3.03 -0.72
N GLY A 47 -21.22 -2.80 -0.33
CA GLY A 47 -20.81 -1.68 0.53
C GLY A 47 -20.47 -0.43 -0.27
N CYS A 48 -20.36 0.67 0.44
CA CYS A 48 -20.05 1.98 -0.10
C CYS A 48 -18.57 2.33 0.05
N HIS A 49 -18.12 3.27 -0.76
CA HIS A 49 -16.76 3.82 -0.73
C HIS A 49 -15.70 2.71 -0.91
N ILE A 50 -16.02 1.70 -1.72
CA ILE A 50 -15.13 0.58 -2.00
C ILE A 50 -14.32 0.92 -3.26
N ASN A 51 -13.05 1.28 -3.08
CA ASN A 51 -12.16 1.62 -4.18
C ASN A 51 -11.93 0.42 -5.11
N LYS A 52 -11.83 0.67 -6.40
CA LYS A 52 -11.29 -0.28 -7.37
C LYS A 52 -9.81 -0.50 -7.06
N LEU A 53 -9.39 -1.76 -6.98
CA LEU A 53 -7.97 -2.07 -6.86
C LEU A 53 -7.30 -1.94 -8.22
N GLU A 54 -6.07 -1.42 -8.19
CA GLU A 54 -5.11 -1.43 -9.29
C GLU A 54 -3.86 -2.20 -8.87
N TYR A 55 -3.16 -2.77 -9.85
CA TYR A 55 -1.92 -3.48 -9.57
C TYR A 55 -0.78 -2.48 -9.31
N ASP A 56 0.09 -2.81 -8.37
CA ASP A 56 1.24 -1.99 -8.00
C ASP A 56 2.52 -2.84 -8.07
N GLN A 57 3.41 -2.47 -8.99
CA GLN A 57 4.65 -3.18 -9.26
C GLN A 57 5.65 -3.08 -8.09
N ASP A 58 5.62 -1.98 -7.33
CA ASP A 58 6.49 -1.81 -6.17
C ASP A 58 6.03 -2.69 -5.01
N LEU A 59 4.71 -2.88 -4.85
CA LEU A 59 4.16 -3.87 -3.91
C LEU A 59 4.49 -5.31 -4.33
N GLU A 60 4.45 -5.64 -5.62
CA GLU A 60 4.91 -6.94 -6.14
C GLU A 60 6.39 -7.17 -5.80
N ASN A 61 7.26 -6.19 -6.10
CA ASN A 61 8.70 -6.30 -5.85
C ASN A 61 8.98 -6.53 -4.36
N GLN A 62 8.24 -5.86 -3.48
CA GLN A 62 8.30 -6.10 -2.04
C GLN A 62 7.79 -7.50 -1.66
N ALA A 63 6.67 -7.95 -2.24
CA ALA A 63 6.12 -9.29 -2.01
C ALA A 63 7.11 -10.38 -2.44
N ARG A 64 7.83 -10.18 -3.55
CA ARG A 64 8.90 -11.06 -4.03
C ARG A 64 10.02 -11.19 -3.01
N GLN A 65 10.57 -10.06 -2.55
CA GLN A 65 11.64 -10.03 -1.54
C GLN A 65 11.23 -10.74 -0.24
N TRP A 66 9.93 -10.68 0.12
CA TRP A 66 9.41 -11.40 1.28
C TRP A 66 9.24 -12.90 1.02
N ALA A 67 8.58 -13.26 -0.08
CA ALA A 67 8.23 -14.63 -0.42
C ALA A 67 9.47 -15.53 -0.61
N GLU A 68 10.52 -15.01 -1.26
CA GLU A 68 11.76 -15.74 -1.53
C GLU A 68 12.55 -16.12 -0.27
N ARG A 69 12.24 -15.51 0.89
CA ARG A 69 12.81 -15.93 2.17
C ARG A 69 12.25 -17.25 2.69
N CYS A 70 11.11 -17.71 2.14
CA CYS A 70 10.47 -18.96 2.53
C CYS A 70 10.21 -19.09 4.04
N VAL A 71 9.71 -18.01 4.65
CA VAL A 71 9.26 -17.99 6.06
C VAL A 71 7.78 -17.59 6.10
N PHE A 72 6.92 -18.50 6.55
CA PHE A 72 5.48 -18.25 6.66
C PHE A 72 5.16 -17.45 7.93
N LYS A 73 5.37 -16.13 7.84
CA LYS A 73 4.98 -15.15 8.86
C LYS A 73 4.68 -13.80 8.20
N HIS A 74 3.91 -12.94 8.88
CA HIS A 74 3.70 -11.56 8.44
C HIS A 74 4.99 -10.73 8.57
N GLU A 75 5.23 -9.84 7.60
CA GLU A 75 6.34 -8.87 7.64
C GLU A 75 6.02 -7.69 8.56
N LEU A 76 4.74 -7.30 8.64
CA LEU A 76 4.21 -6.23 9.50
C LEU A 76 4.84 -4.86 9.23
N LYS A 77 5.19 -4.58 7.97
CA LYS A 77 5.73 -3.28 7.57
C LYS A 77 4.66 -2.18 7.71
N GLU A 78 5.02 -1.05 8.29
CA GLU A 78 4.12 0.07 8.52
C GLU A 78 3.51 0.61 7.20
N GLY A 79 2.24 1.03 7.27
CA GLY A 79 1.51 1.60 6.12
C GLY A 79 0.97 0.59 5.11
N ARG A 80 1.25 -0.71 5.27
CA ARG A 80 0.89 -1.76 4.30
C ARG A 80 0.14 -2.92 4.95
N GLY A 81 -0.89 -3.42 4.27
CA GLY A 81 -1.63 -4.63 4.63
C GLY A 81 -1.04 -5.87 3.98
N GLU A 82 -1.36 -7.07 4.50
CA GLU A 82 -0.77 -8.32 4.04
C GLU A 82 -1.76 -9.49 4.12
N ASN A 83 -1.85 -10.28 3.05
CA ASN A 83 -2.47 -11.60 3.07
C ASN A 83 -1.47 -12.65 2.58
N LEU A 84 -1.41 -13.76 3.30
CA LEU A 84 -0.45 -14.84 3.06
C LEU A 84 -1.20 -16.16 2.85
N ALA A 85 -0.73 -16.99 1.93
CA ALA A 85 -1.28 -18.32 1.70
C ALA A 85 -0.19 -19.28 1.27
N TRP A 86 -0.41 -20.57 1.53
CA TRP A 86 0.46 -21.62 1.01
C TRP A 86 -0.35 -22.83 0.57
N ASN A 87 0.23 -23.65 -0.31
CA ASN A 87 -0.37 -24.89 -0.79
C ASN A 87 0.71 -25.90 -1.20
N THR A 88 0.54 -27.19 -0.89
CA THR A 88 1.48 -28.26 -1.28
C THR A 88 1.11 -28.94 -2.60
N ASN A 89 -0.09 -28.70 -3.11
CA ASN A 89 -0.53 -29.26 -4.38
C ASN A 89 0.22 -28.61 -5.54
N LYS A 90 0.45 -29.38 -6.60
CA LYS A 90 1.02 -28.87 -7.83
C LYS A 90 -0.10 -28.18 -8.64
N LEU A 91 -0.23 -26.87 -8.44
CA LEU A 91 -1.18 -26.00 -9.13
C LEU A 91 -0.44 -25.15 -10.17
N SER A 92 -1.14 -24.74 -11.23
CA SER A 92 -0.69 -23.59 -12.02
C SER A 92 -0.72 -22.30 -11.18
N GLU A 93 -0.03 -21.25 -11.64
CA GLU A 93 0.04 -19.97 -10.93
C GLU A 93 -1.37 -19.36 -10.72
N ASN A 94 -2.20 -19.34 -11.75
CA ASN A 94 -3.58 -18.84 -11.66
C ASN A 94 -4.47 -19.67 -10.73
N GLU A 95 -4.29 -21.01 -10.70
CA GLU A 95 -5.04 -21.86 -9.77
C GLU A 95 -4.63 -21.61 -8.32
N LEU A 96 -3.32 -21.45 -8.05
CA LEU A 96 -2.80 -21.09 -6.74
C LEU A 96 -3.38 -19.76 -6.26
N ILE A 97 -3.30 -18.72 -7.10
CA ILE A 97 -3.83 -17.37 -6.81
C ILE A 97 -5.33 -17.45 -6.55
N LYS A 98 -6.08 -18.15 -7.40
CA LYS A 98 -7.52 -18.31 -7.25
C LYS A 98 -7.89 -19.01 -5.95
N HIS A 99 -7.23 -20.13 -5.65
CA HIS A 99 -7.48 -20.89 -4.44
C HIS A 99 -7.20 -20.05 -3.18
N ALA A 100 -6.08 -19.32 -3.15
CA ALA A 100 -5.73 -18.45 -2.04
C ALA A 100 -6.76 -17.32 -1.84
N ALA A 101 -7.11 -16.60 -2.90
CA ALA A 101 -8.09 -15.52 -2.84
C ALA A 101 -9.50 -16.01 -2.48
N ASP A 102 -9.92 -17.17 -2.95
CA ASP A 102 -11.19 -17.78 -2.54
C ASP A 102 -11.17 -18.17 -1.06
N ALA A 103 -10.08 -18.78 -0.58
CA ALA A 103 -9.93 -19.14 0.83
C ALA A 103 -9.95 -17.90 1.73
N TRP A 104 -9.21 -16.85 1.38
CA TRP A 104 -9.22 -15.57 2.09
C TRP A 104 -10.61 -14.92 2.08
N PHE A 105 -11.28 -14.88 0.94
CA PHE A 105 -12.60 -14.26 0.83
C PHE A 105 -13.67 -15.04 1.61
N ASN A 106 -13.62 -16.37 1.60
CA ASN A 106 -14.60 -17.22 2.28
C ASN A 106 -14.59 -17.07 3.80
N GLU A 107 -13.56 -16.44 4.38
CA GLU A 107 -13.60 -16.02 5.79
C GLU A 107 -14.75 -15.06 6.09
N LYS A 108 -15.36 -14.44 5.07
CA LYS A 108 -16.65 -13.75 5.15
C LYS A 108 -17.71 -14.53 5.94
N GLN A 109 -17.75 -15.85 5.81
CA GLN A 109 -18.73 -16.69 6.51
C GLN A 109 -18.56 -16.66 8.04
N ARG A 110 -17.36 -16.30 8.53
CA ARG A 110 -17.03 -16.15 9.95
C ARG A 110 -17.03 -14.68 10.39
N TYR A 111 -17.13 -13.74 9.46
CA TYR A 111 -17.10 -12.32 9.75
C TYR A 111 -18.49 -11.77 10.10
N SER A 112 -18.58 -11.14 11.26
CA SER A 112 -19.78 -10.44 11.72
C SER A 112 -19.59 -8.93 11.55
N TYR A 113 -20.27 -8.34 10.57
CA TYR A 113 -20.16 -6.90 10.29
C TYR A 113 -20.64 -6.03 11.46
N GLY A 114 -21.66 -6.47 12.19
CA GLY A 114 -22.19 -5.73 13.35
C GLY A 114 -21.21 -5.73 14.53
N GLN A 115 -20.55 -6.86 14.78
CA GLN A 115 -19.58 -7.01 15.86
C GLN A 115 -18.15 -6.59 15.48
N ASN A 116 -17.91 -6.33 14.19
CA ASN A 116 -16.61 -6.05 13.62
C ASN A 116 -15.56 -7.11 14.02
N SER A 117 -15.93 -8.38 13.85
CA SER A 117 -15.12 -9.52 14.31
C SER A 117 -15.18 -10.69 13.35
N CYS A 118 -14.05 -11.34 13.14
CA CYS A 118 -13.88 -12.59 12.41
C CYS A 118 -13.61 -13.73 13.41
N GLY A 119 -14.68 -14.21 14.06
CA GLY A 119 -14.56 -15.13 15.21
C GLY A 119 -13.90 -14.45 16.42
N SER A 120 -12.79 -15.00 16.91
CA SER A 120 -12.04 -14.46 18.06
C SER A 120 -11.05 -13.33 17.72
N SER A 121 -10.94 -12.94 16.44
CA SER A 121 -10.07 -11.85 15.97
C SER A 121 -10.90 -10.71 15.40
N ALA A 122 -10.46 -9.46 15.53
CA ALA A 122 -11.09 -8.30 14.89
C ALA A 122 -10.88 -8.29 13.35
N ALA A 123 -9.80 -8.91 12.86
CA ALA A 123 -9.43 -8.91 11.45
C ALA A 123 -9.17 -10.32 10.93
N CYS A 124 -9.41 -10.51 9.63
CA CYS A 124 -9.00 -11.70 8.90
C CYS A 124 -8.62 -11.32 7.46
N HIS A 125 -8.25 -12.29 6.64
CA HIS A 125 -7.83 -12.06 5.26
C HIS A 125 -8.95 -11.43 4.43
N TYR A 126 -10.20 -11.87 4.67
CA TYR A 126 -11.40 -11.32 4.02
C TYR A 126 -11.48 -9.79 4.17
N THR A 127 -11.33 -9.26 5.40
CA THR A 127 -11.52 -7.82 5.66
C THR A 127 -10.49 -6.98 4.92
N GLN A 128 -9.26 -7.47 4.74
CA GLN A 128 -8.25 -6.79 3.92
C GLN A 128 -8.61 -6.80 2.43
N MET A 129 -9.12 -7.93 1.89
CA MET A 129 -9.49 -8.01 0.47
C MET A 129 -10.56 -6.98 0.10
N VAL A 130 -11.49 -6.72 1.02
CA VAL A 130 -12.65 -5.84 0.81
C VAL A 130 -12.52 -4.47 1.47
N TRP A 131 -11.32 -4.12 1.95
CA TRP A 131 -11.10 -2.85 2.64
C TRP A 131 -11.31 -1.66 1.70
N GLY A 132 -12.22 -0.76 2.03
CA GLY A 132 -12.77 0.24 1.13
C GLY A 132 -11.73 1.24 0.64
N THR A 133 -10.88 1.72 1.56
CA THR A 133 -9.83 2.71 1.23
C THR A 133 -8.63 2.11 0.50
N THR A 134 -8.38 0.81 0.63
CA THR A 134 -7.31 0.12 -0.10
C THR A 134 -7.61 0.17 -1.60
N ASN A 135 -6.67 0.72 -2.39
CA ASN A 135 -6.80 0.87 -3.84
C ASN A 135 -5.62 0.26 -4.63
N LYS A 136 -4.57 -0.22 -3.96
CA LYS A 136 -3.41 -0.88 -4.59
C LYS A 136 -3.17 -2.27 -4.02
N VAL A 137 -2.80 -3.20 -4.91
CA VAL A 137 -2.36 -4.56 -4.54
C VAL A 137 -1.16 -4.97 -5.38
N GLY A 138 -0.21 -5.67 -4.77
CA GLY A 138 0.88 -6.34 -5.47
C GLY A 138 1.19 -7.65 -4.78
N CYS A 139 1.40 -8.71 -5.54
CA CYS A 139 1.60 -10.04 -4.99
C CYS A 139 2.80 -10.72 -5.63
N TYR A 140 3.30 -11.78 -5.02
CA TYR A 140 4.28 -12.67 -5.64
C TYR A 140 4.14 -14.08 -5.08
N SER A 141 4.40 -15.09 -5.91
CA SER A 141 4.42 -16.49 -5.48
C SER A 141 5.76 -17.16 -5.79
N THR A 142 6.19 -18.05 -4.89
CA THR A 142 7.40 -18.85 -5.07
C THR A 142 7.22 -20.25 -4.52
N ARG A 143 7.99 -21.21 -5.04
CA ARG A 143 7.98 -22.58 -4.54
C ARG A 143 9.15 -22.80 -3.59
N CYS A 144 8.83 -23.02 -2.33
CA CYS A 144 9.79 -23.26 -1.27
C CYS A 144 10.06 -24.76 -1.11
N GLY A 145 11.33 -25.17 -1.22
CA GLY A 145 11.73 -26.55 -0.87
C GLY A 145 11.38 -26.88 0.59
N GLN A 146 11.55 -25.90 1.48
CA GLN A 146 11.00 -25.89 2.83
C GLN A 146 10.42 -24.51 3.12
N LEU A 147 9.11 -24.42 3.42
CA LEU A 147 8.49 -23.20 3.94
C LEU A 147 8.52 -23.26 5.47
N SER A 148 9.42 -22.48 6.08
CA SER A 148 9.56 -22.46 7.54
C SER A 148 8.28 -21.98 8.20
N GLY A 149 7.78 -22.71 9.20
CA GLY A 149 6.50 -22.40 9.88
C GLY A 149 5.26 -22.96 9.18
N ALA A 150 5.40 -23.69 8.07
CA ALA A 150 4.30 -24.35 7.38
C ALA A 150 4.65 -25.78 6.94
N ALA A 151 5.09 -25.98 5.69
CA ALA A 151 5.26 -27.31 5.09
C ALA A 151 6.47 -27.40 4.13
N PRO A 152 7.05 -28.59 3.93
CA PRO A 152 8.00 -28.83 2.85
C PRO A 152 7.32 -28.75 1.48
N ASN A 153 8.10 -28.43 0.44
CA ASN A 153 7.68 -28.41 -0.97
C ASN A 153 6.39 -27.64 -1.24
N ALA A 154 6.22 -26.50 -0.56
CA ALA A 154 5.01 -25.69 -0.62
C ALA A 154 5.18 -24.50 -1.57
N TRP A 155 4.13 -24.20 -2.32
CA TRP A 155 3.92 -22.88 -2.92
C TRP A 155 3.57 -21.89 -1.81
N TYR A 156 4.19 -20.71 -1.86
CA TYR A 156 3.97 -19.61 -0.95
C TYR A 156 3.54 -18.38 -1.75
N LEU A 157 2.38 -17.81 -1.43
CA LEU A 157 1.84 -16.59 -2.02
C LEU A 157 1.79 -15.49 -0.97
N VAL A 158 2.32 -14.33 -1.33
CA VAL A 158 2.30 -13.09 -0.54
C VAL A 158 1.58 -12.02 -1.34
N CYS A 159 0.57 -11.39 -0.77
CA CYS A 159 -0.07 -10.20 -1.32
C CYS A 159 0.03 -9.04 -0.34
N PHE A 160 0.46 -7.89 -0.84
CA PHE A 160 0.53 -6.65 -0.10
C PHE A 160 -0.47 -5.62 -0.62
N TYR A 161 -0.96 -4.78 0.29
CA TYR A 161 -2.07 -3.87 0.05
C TYR A 161 -1.76 -2.47 0.57
N THR A 162 -2.07 -1.45 -0.24
CA THR A 162 -1.91 -0.03 0.15
C THR A 162 -3.13 0.78 -0.27
N PRO A 163 -3.58 1.76 0.54
CA PRO A 163 -3.28 1.92 1.95
C PRO A 163 -3.65 0.65 2.76
N LYS A 164 -2.96 0.44 3.89
CA LYS A 164 -3.26 -0.65 4.82
C LYS A 164 -4.74 -0.66 5.23
N GLY A 165 -5.34 -1.85 5.26
CA GLY A 165 -6.63 -2.09 5.88
C GLY A 165 -6.52 -2.65 7.30
N ASN A 166 -7.62 -3.21 7.81
CA ASN A 166 -7.68 -3.85 9.12
C ASN A 166 -7.25 -2.92 10.26
N TRP A 167 -7.70 -1.67 10.21
CA TRP A 167 -7.51 -0.72 11.30
C TRP A 167 -8.29 -1.17 12.53
N ASN A 168 -7.67 -1.07 13.70
CA ASN A 168 -8.28 -1.53 14.94
C ASN A 168 -9.56 -0.74 15.24
N GLY A 169 -10.67 -1.44 15.44
CA GLY A 169 -11.98 -0.82 15.70
C GLY A 169 -12.76 -0.40 14.44
N GLU A 170 -12.12 -0.38 13.27
CA GLU A 170 -12.73 0.08 12.02
C GLU A 170 -13.33 -1.07 11.21
N LYS A 171 -14.41 -0.77 10.48
CA LYS A 171 -15.05 -1.73 9.58
C LYS A 171 -14.41 -1.68 8.19
N PRO A 172 -14.43 -2.78 7.42
CA PRO A 172 -13.78 -2.82 6.12
C PRO A 172 -14.42 -1.91 5.09
N TYR A 173 -15.70 -1.56 5.21
CA TYR A 173 -16.39 -0.66 4.30
C TYR A 173 -17.67 -0.16 4.97
N GLU A 174 -18.27 0.91 4.44
CA GLU A 174 -19.52 1.49 4.93
C GLU A 174 -20.75 0.78 4.32
N LYS A 175 -21.88 0.77 5.04
CA LYS A 175 -23.18 0.29 4.53
C LYS A 175 -24.23 1.38 4.72
N GLY A 176 -25.15 1.50 3.76
CA GLY A 176 -26.30 2.41 3.85
C GLY A 176 -25.96 3.88 3.60
N CYS A 177 -24.88 4.15 2.85
CA CYS A 177 -24.48 5.49 2.44
C CYS A 177 -25.51 6.16 1.51
N SER A 178 -25.45 7.49 1.43
CA SER A 178 -26.21 8.29 0.47
C SER A 178 -25.64 8.25 -0.96
N SER A 179 -24.34 8.01 -1.10
CA SER A 179 -23.62 7.90 -2.38
C SER A 179 -22.70 6.68 -2.39
N PRO A 180 -22.64 5.89 -3.47
CA PRO A 180 -21.78 4.72 -3.55
C PRO A 180 -20.28 5.06 -3.48
N CYS A 181 -19.89 6.24 -3.97
CA CYS A 181 -18.52 6.72 -4.00
C CYS A 181 -18.39 8.13 -3.43
N LEU A 182 -17.20 8.46 -2.95
CA LEU A 182 -16.90 9.79 -2.42
C LEU A 182 -16.93 10.82 -3.57
N GLU A 183 -17.11 12.09 -3.20
CA GLU A 183 -17.03 13.21 -4.15
C GLU A 183 -15.71 13.14 -4.93
N GLY A 184 -15.73 13.44 -6.23
CA GLY A 184 -14.55 13.34 -7.10
C GLY A 184 -14.25 11.97 -7.68
N GLN A 185 -14.78 10.91 -7.08
CA GLN A 185 -14.67 9.56 -7.65
C GLN A 185 -15.80 9.29 -8.64
N THR A 186 -15.58 8.33 -9.53
CA THR A 186 -16.60 7.80 -10.42
C THR A 186 -16.88 6.33 -10.10
N VAL A 187 -18.11 5.89 -10.36
CA VAL A 187 -18.47 4.48 -10.25
C VAL A 187 -18.00 3.77 -11.52
N ASP A 188 -17.02 2.89 -11.39
CA ASP A 188 -16.55 1.98 -12.43
C ASP A 188 -16.96 0.54 -12.08
N ASN A 189 -18.00 0.06 -12.77
CA ASN A 189 -18.54 -1.29 -12.61
C ASN A 189 -18.75 -1.67 -11.13
N GLY A 190 -19.42 -0.80 -10.37
CA GLY A 190 -19.78 -1.02 -8.96
C GLY A 190 -18.67 -0.76 -7.94
N LEU A 191 -17.51 -0.23 -8.36
CA LEU A 191 -16.41 0.18 -7.48
C LEU A 191 -16.02 1.65 -7.73
N CYS A 192 -15.35 2.27 -6.78
CA CYS A 192 -14.95 3.68 -6.89
C CYS A 192 -13.59 3.80 -7.59
N ALA A 193 -13.57 4.55 -8.70
CA ALA A 193 -12.37 4.83 -9.48
C ALA A 193 -12.02 6.32 -9.40
N GLY A 194 -10.71 6.59 -9.47
CA GLY A 194 -10.15 7.92 -9.25
C GLY A 194 -9.94 8.22 -7.77
N GLU A 195 -9.24 9.31 -7.53
CA GLU A 195 -9.04 9.83 -6.18
C GLU A 195 -10.32 10.57 -5.75
N PRO A 196 -10.76 10.40 -4.49
CA PRO A 196 -11.75 11.33 -3.97
C PRO A 196 -11.22 12.76 -4.11
N VAL A 197 -12.10 13.67 -4.51
CA VAL A 197 -11.91 15.09 -4.25
C VAL A 197 -11.69 15.12 -2.74
N GLN A 198 -10.45 15.41 -2.34
CA GLN A 198 -10.15 15.70 -0.96
C GLN A 198 -11.21 16.71 -0.53
N ALA A 199 -11.96 16.41 0.54
CA ALA A 199 -12.91 17.34 1.12
C ALA A 199 -12.20 18.69 1.15
N LYS A 200 -12.61 19.58 0.25
CA LYS A 200 -11.84 20.71 -0.28
C LYS A 200 -10.42 20.87 0.29
N ASN A 201 -9.43 20.51 -0.52
CA ASN A 201 -8.19 21.26 -0.57
C ASN A 201 -8.49 22.71 -1.02
N GLN A 202 -9.02 23.53 -0.12
CA GLN A 202 -8.66 24.93 -0.05
C GLN A 202 -7.46 24.99 0.89
N GLY A 203 -6.26 24.88 0.32
CA GLY A 203 -5.10 25.51 0.96
C GLY A 203 -5.32 27.02 1.00
N PRO A 204 -4.72 27.70 1.99
CA PRO A 204 -5.41 28.60 2.89
C PRO A 204 -6.02 29.79 2.14
N ASP A 205 -7.34 29.88 2.19
CA ASP A 205 -7.98 31.18 2.34
C ASP A 205 -8.55 31.15 3.76
N GLU A 206 -7.92 31.94 4.64
CA GLU A 206 -8.38 32.39 5.95
C GLU A 206 -9.12 31.37 6.84
N GLY A 207 -8.36 30.73 7.74
CA GLY A 207 -8.84 30.51 9.11
C GLY A 207 -9.80 29.36 9.40
N ASP A 208 -9.42 28.12 9.10
CA ASP A 208 -9.99 26.99 9.86
C ASP A 208 -8.93 25.96 10.31
N CYS A 209 -8.78 25.84 11.62
CA CYS A 209 -7.91 24.89 12.32
C CYS A 209 -8.83 23.84 12.94
N ASP A 210 -9.26 22.88 12.13
CA ASP A 210 -10.16 21.83 12.59
C ASP A 210 -9.70 20.44 12.11
N ASP A 211 -10.27 19.43 12.73
CA ASP A 211 -10.09 18.04 12.35
C ASP A 211 -11.14 17.67 11.30
N GLU A 212 -10.72 17.16 10.15
CA GLU A 212 -11.61 16.80 9.05
C GLU A 212 -12.38 15.49 9.31
N VAL A 213 -11.94 14.70 10.29
CA VAL A 213 -12.53 13.40 10.65
C VAL A 213 -12.71 13.24 12.16
N GLY A 214 -13.86 12.73 12.57
CA GLY A 214 -14.25 12.65 14.00
C GLY A 214 -13.35 11.79 14.89
N SER A 215 -12.47 10.97 14.30
CA SER A 215 -11.54 10.09 15.03
C SER A 215 -10.17 10.73 15.31
N CYS A 216 -9.91 11.95 14.84
CA CYS A 216 -8.61 12.61 14.95
C CYS A 216 -8.07 12.71 16.38
N ALA A 217 -8.92 13.03 17.36
CA ALA A 217 -8.50 13.17 18.76
C ALA A 217 -7.97 11.85 19.33
N LEU A 218 -8.65 10.75 18.99
CA LEU A 218 -8.23 9.41 19.37
C LEU A 218 -6.91 9.03 18.69
N TRP A 219 -6.78 9.30 17.39
CA TRP A 219 -5.57 8.99 16.63
C TRP A 219 -4.36 9.79 17.11
N ALA A 220 -4.53 11.08 17.40
CA ALA A 220 -3.48 11.89 17.99
C ALA A 220 -3.08 11.38 19.39
N SER A 221 -4.04 11.00 20.23
CA SER A 221 -3.74 10.39 21.54
C SER A 221 -2.98 9.07 21.45
N ASN A 222 -3.08 8.38 20.31
CA ASN A 222 -2.39 7.13 20.00
C ASN A 222 -1.07 7.35 19.23
N GLY A 223 -0.57 8.59 19.14
CA GLY A 223 0.74 8.91 18.53
C GLY A 223 0.76 8.95 16.99
N GLN A 224 -0.41 9.05 16.35
CA GLN A 224 -0.48 9.06 14.89
C GLN A 224 0.15 10.31 14.27
N CYS A 225 0.29 11.40 15.04
CA CYS A 225 0.93 12.62 14.58
C CYS A 225 2.41 12.40 14.22
N GLU A 226 3.06 11.48 14.93
CA GLU A 226 4.45 11.08 14.73
C GLU A 226 4.57 9.89 13.77
N THR A 227 3.67 8.90 13.88
CA THR A 227 3.77 7.65 13.10
C THR A 227 3.09 7.71 11.73
N ASN A 228 2.07 8.56 11.56
CA ASN A 228 1.38 8.80 10.29
C ASN A 228 1.30 10.30 9.95
N PRO A 229 2.45 11.01 9.89
CA PRO A 229 2.48 12.45 9.77
C PRO A 229 1.91 12.95 8.44
N LYS A 230 1.94 12.14 7.38
CA LYS A 230 1.43 12.57 6.06
C LYS A 230 -0.09 12.69 6.06
N TYR A 231 -0.79 11.75 6.70
CA TYR A 231 -2.24 11.77 6.78
C TYR A 231 -2.71 12.73 7.87
N MET A 232 -2.07 12.65 9.05
CA MET A 232 -2.51 13.40 10.21
C MET A 232 -2.29 14.91 10.11
N LYS A 233 -1.22 15.35 9.41
CA LYS A 233 -0.97 16.78 9.18
C LYS A 233 -1.92 17.40 8.15
N VAL A 234 -2.67 16.58 7.42
CA VAL A 234 -3.64 17.05 6.44
C VAL A 234 -5.03 17.00 7.06
N HIS A 235 -5.42 15.86 7.66
CA HIS A 235 -6.80 15.63 8.08
C HIS A 235 -7.07 15.87 9.57
N CYS A 236 -6.03 16.01 10.40
CA CYS A 236 -6.14 16.06 11.86
C CYS A 236 -5.28 17.19 12.46
N LEU A 237 -5.31 18.36 11.81
CA LEU A 237 -4.46 19.49 12.15
C LEU A 237 -4.62 19.94 13.60
N LYS A 238 -5.86 20.00 14.08
CA LYS A 238 -6.20 20.40 15.46
C LYS A 238 -5.74 19.36 16.47
N SER A 239 -6.10 18.11 16.26
CA SER A 239 -5.72 17.01 17.14
C SER A 239 -4.21 16.79 17.19
N CYS A 240 -3.50 17.02 16.09
CA CYS A 240 -2.05 16.94 16.02
C CYS A 240 -1.30 18.22 16.40
N LYS A 241 -2.01 19.25 16.87
CA LYS A 241 -1.42 20.53 17.29
C LYS A 241 -0.56 21.17 16.18
N MET A 242 -0.97 20.96 14.94
CA MET A 242 -0.30 21.45 13.74
C MET A 242 -0.89 22.77 13.26
N CYS A 243 -1.92 23.27 13.93
CA CYS A 243 -2.49 24.57 13.62
C CYS A 243 -1.51 25.69 13.88
N VAL A 244 -1.25 26.48 12.84
CA VAL A 244 -0.52 27.73 12.94
C VAL A 244 -1.57 28.83 12.98
N SER A 245 -1.71 29.53 14.10
CA SER A 245 -2.48 30.77 14.11
C SER A 245 -1.69 31.84 13.34
N GLU A 246 -2.38 32.69 12.57
CA GLU A 246 -1.77 33.87 11.94
C GLU A 246 -1.14 34.85 12.96
N GLU A 247 -1.42 34.67 14.25
CA GLU A 247 -0.90 35.51 15.32
C GLU A 247 0.60 35.31 15.63
N GLU A 248 1.26 34.27 15.09
CA GLU A 248 2.70 34.01 15.32
C GLU A 248 3.58 34.19 14.07
N CYS A 249 3.12 34.93 13.04
CA CYS A 249 4.00 35.42 11.97
C CYS A 249 4.69 36.73 12.40
N GLU A 250 5.64 36.62 13.33
CA GLU A 250 6.49 37.72 13.72
C GLU A 250 7.98 37.35 13.68
N ASP A 251 8.80 38.38 13.56
CA ASP A 251 10.23 38.24 13.79
C ASP A 251 10.47 38.29 15.31
N LEU A 252 10.96 37.19 15.87
CA LEU A 252 11.30 37.06 17.30
C LEU A 252 12.58 37.83 17.67
N HIS A 253 13.22 38.49 16.69
CA HIS A 253 14.44 39.25 16.90
C HIS A 253 14.45 40.56 16.09
N SER A 254 14.82 41.66 16.75
CA SER A 254 14.79 43.02 16.16
C SER A 254 15.67 43.19 14.91
N ASN A 255 16.75 42.42 14.81
CA ASN A 255 17.68 42.46 13.67
C ASN A 255 17.30 41.57 12.48
N CYS A 256 16.16 40.88 12.53
CA CYS A 256 15.76 39.93 11.48
C CYS A 256 15.74 40.55 10.08
N SER A 257 15.27 41.79 9.94
CA SER A 257 15.23 42.49 8.65
C SER A 257 16.63 42.81 8.11
N VAL A 258 17.59 43.09 9.00
CA VAL A 258 18.98 43.34 8.61
C VAL A 258 19.65 42.04 8.17
N TRP A 259 19.46 40.97 8.93
CA TRP A 259 20.03 39.65 8.63
C TRP A 259 19.44 39.05 7.35
N ALA A 260 18.13 39.21 7.11
CA ALA A 260 17.50 38.79 5.88
C ALA A 260 18.09 39.52 4.65
N LYS A 261 18.25 40.85 4.72
CA LYS A 261 18.92 41.64 3.68
C LYS A 261 20.39 41.25 3.47
N SER A 262 21.02 40.68 4.49
CA SER A 262 22.41 40.20 4.45
C SER A 262 22.54 38.78 3.90
N GLY A 263 21.45 38.15 3.43
CA GLY A 263 21.46 36.79 2.87
C GLY A 263 21.47 35.66 3.90
N GLN A 264 21.14 35.95 5.16
CA GLN A 264 21.13 34.93 6.22
C GLN A 264 19.97 33.92 6.06
N CYS A 265 18.89 34.28 5.36
CA CYS A 265 17.79 33.34 5.11
C CYS A 265 18.25 32.11 4.32
N GLN A 266 19.27 32.26 3.48
CA GLN A 266 19.88 31.18 2.70
C GLN A 266 21.10 30.57 3.40
N SER A 267 21.87 31.40 4.09
CA SER A 267 23.14 30.99 4.72
C SER A 267 22.95 30.33 6.10
N ASN A 268 21.88 30.68 6.82
CA ASN A 268 21.53 30.13 8.13
C ASN A 268 20.01 29.87 8.23
N PRO A 269 19.48 28.95 7.38
CA PRO A 269 18.03 28.77 7.25
C PRO A 269 17.38 28.22 8.52
N SER A 270 18.10 27.44 9.33
CA SER A 270 17.55 26.87 10.57
C SER A 270 17.22 27.96 11.59
N TYR A 271 18.15 28.88 11.85
CA TYR A 271 17.92 29.97 12.78
C TYR A 271 16.92 30.99 12.23
N MET A 272 17.07 31.33 10.95
CA MET A 272 16.28 32.39 10.32
C MET A 272 14.82 31.99 10.10
N ASN A 273 14.54 30.73 9.75
CA ASN A 273 13.16 30.26 9.60
C ASN A 273 12.45 30.06 10.95
N HIS A 274 13.18 30.02 12.06
CA HIS A 274 12.58 29.93 13.40
C HIS A 274 12.35 31.32 13.99
N ASN A 275 13.36 32.20 13.93
CA ASN A 275 13.36 33.48 14.63
C ASN A 275 12.99 34.67 13.74
N CYS A 276 13.09 34.53 12.41
CA CYS A 276 12.96 35.63 11.45
C CYS A 276 11.99 35.27 10.31
N LYS A 277 10.90 34.58 10.66
CA LYS A 277 9.92 34.02 9.72
C LYS A 277 9.37 35.07 8.77
N LYS A 278 9.01 36.24 9.32
CA LYS A 278 8.45 37.36 8.56
C LYS A 278 9.50 37.97 7.64
N SER A 279 10.69 38.28 8.15
CA SER A 279 11.76 38.87 7.35
C SER A 279 12.30 37.94 6.24
N CYS A 280 12.14 36.62 6.38
CA CYS A 280 12.58 35.63 5.38
C CYS A 280 11.48 35.14 4.44
N GLY A 281 10.26 35.72 4.49
CA GLY A 281 9.13 35.28 3.66
C GLY A 281 8.76 33.81 3.89
N LYS A 282 8.82 33.39 5.16
CA LYS A 282 8.42 32.06 5.65
C LYS A 282 7.09 32.08 6.39
N CYS A 283 6.43 33.23 6.33
CA CYS A 283 5.00 33.34 6.24
C CYS A 283 4.69 33.30 4.73
#